data_AF-A0A224XAW1-F1
#
_entry.id   AF-A0A224XAW1-F1
#
_cell.length_a   1.000
_cell.length_b   1.000
_cell.length_c   1.000
_cell.angle_alpha   90.00
_cell.angle_beta   90.00
_cell.angle_gamma   90.00
#
_symmetry.space_group_name_H-M   'P 1'
#
loop_
_entity.id
_entity.type
_entity.pdbx_description
1 polymer ?
#
loop_
_entity_poly.entity_id
_entity_poly.type
_entity_poly.pdbx_seq_one_letter_code
_entity_poly.pdbx_strand_id
1 'polypeptide(L)'
;MKIFKTRWQMFFVSSLVTIIIIFIALFLSRPYIWQSVVVDGHAMDPNFVAGQRLIIIKTSKIERFDIVVAKEQGTKHILKRVIGLPGDTISYDKDALTINGQVVAEPYLKNYQNKFATDKLQSTYHYNGFFKA
;
A
#
# COMPACT_ATOMS: atom_id res chain seq x y z
N MET A 1 32.80 35.86 36.21
CA MET A 1 32.89 34.89 35.10
C MET A 1 32.05 33.62 35.37
N LYS A 2 30.73 33.75 35.52
CA LYS A 2 29.81 32.58 35.68
C LYS A 2 28.61 32.66 34.73
N ILE A 3 28.20 33.88 34.39
CA ILE A 3 27.02 34.21 33.58
C ILE A 3 27.12 33.67 32.13
N PHE A 4 28.33 33.61 31.57
CA PHE A 4 28.56 33.17 30.19
C PHE A 4 28.43 31.64 30.02
N LYS A 5 28.81 30.86 31.04
CA LYS A 5 28.73 29.39 31.04
C LYS A 5 27.28 28.93 31.12
N THR A 6 26.47 29.59 31.95
CA THR A 6 25.04 29.29 32.13
C THR A 6 24.22 29.56 30.86
N ARG A 7 24.59 30.59 30.08
CA ARG A 7 23.86 30.97 28.87
C ARG A 7 24.08 29.96 27.74
N TRP A 8 25.32 29.51 27.53
CA TRP A 8 25.64 28.45 26.56
C TRP A 8 25.10 27.07 26.98
N GLN A 9 25.13 26.75 28.28
CA GLN A 9 24.50 25.54 28.82
C GLN A 9 22.98 25.54 28.65
N MET A 10 22.30 26.68 28.84
CA MET A 10 20.86 26.79 28.58
C MET A 10 20.51 26.56 27.10
N PHE A 11 21.30 27.09 26.16
CA PHE A 11 21.09 26.83 24.73
C PHE A 11 21.29 25.34 24.40
N PHE A 12 22.35 24.71 24.90
CA PHE A 12 22.59 23.27 24.68
C PHE A 12 21.51 22.38 25.29
N VAL A 13 21.06 22.68 26.52
CA VAL A 13 19.99 21.92 27.18
C VAL A 13 18.65 22.13 26.45
N SER A 14 18.33 23.36 26.04
CA SER A 14 17.12 23.65 25.27
C SER A 14 17.13 22.93 23.92
N SER A 15 18.25 22.94 23.19
CA SER A 15 18.37 22.22 21.92
C SER A 15 18.25 20.70 22.09
N LEU A 16 18.83 20.14 23.16
CA LEU A 16 18.72 18.71 23.47
C LEU A 16 17.26 18.32 23.77
N VAL A 17 16.54 19.14 24.55
CA VAL A 17 15.13 18.93 24.87
C VAL A 17 14.26 19.01 23.60
N THR A 18 14.49 19.98 22.71
CA THR A 18 13.75 20.08 21.44
C THR A 18 13.98 18.85 20.55
N ILE A 19 15.21 18.36 20.46
CA ILE A 19 15.53 17.13 19.71
C ILE A 19 14.76 15.93 20.29
N ILE A 20 14.78 15.77 21.62
CA ILE A 20 14.03 14.69 22.28
C ILE A 20 12.53 14.79 21.99
N ILE A 21 11.96 15.99 22.03
CA ILE A 21 10.54 16.21 21.71
C ILE A 21 10.22 15.83 20.25
N ILE A 22 11.08 16.19 19.29
CA ILE A 22 10.90 15.82 17.88
C ILE A 22 10.96 14.28 17.72
N PHE A 23 11.90 13.61 18.36
CA PHE A 23 11.99 12.14 18.33
C PHE A 23 10.76 11.46 18.93
N ILE A 24 10.26 11.97 20.05
CA ILE A 24 9.02 11.50 20.69
C ILE A 24 7.85 11.71 19.74
N ALA A 25 7.71 12.90 19.15
CA ALA A 25 6.64 13.20 18.19
C ALA A 25 6.69 12.26 16.97
N LEU A 26 7.87 12.03 16.39
CA LEU A 26 8.06 11.09 15.29
C LEU A 26 7.70 9.65 15.71
N PHE A 27 8.12 9.21 16.90
CA PHE A 27 7.83 7.88 17.40
C PHE A 27 6.33 7.67 17.65
N LEU A 28 5.65 8.65 18.26
CA LEU A 28 4.20 8.62 18.49
C LEU A 28 3.40 8.74 17.20
N SER A 29 3.94 9.41 16.17
CA SER A 29 3.27 9.52 14.87
C SER A 29 3.25 8.20 14.09
N ARG A 30 4.15 7.26 14.43
CA ARG A 30 4.37 6.01 13.69
C ARG A 30 3.09 5.19 13.49
N PRO A 31 2.28 4.86 14.51
CA PRO A 31 1.05 4.08 14.32
C PRO A 31 -0.04 4.78 13.48
N TYR A 32 -0.04 6.11 13.43
CA TYR A 32 -1.08 6.92 12.80
C TYR A 32 -0.79 7.28 11.35
N ILE A 33 0.45 7.64 11.01
CA ILE A 33 0.79 8.17 9.68
C ILE A 33 1.28 7.07 8.73
N TRP A 34 2.09 6.14 9.23
CA TRP A 34 2.90 5.26 8.38
C TRP A 34 3.09 3.88 9.00
N GLN A 35 2.51 2.87 8.36
CA GLN A 35 2.65 1.47 8.77
C GLN A 35 3.49 0.71 7.75
N SER A 36 4.52 0.00 8.23
CA SER A 36 5.25 -0.96 7.41
C SER A 36 4.50 -2.27 7.42
N VAL A 37 4.09 -2.76 6.25
CA VAL A 37 3.41 -4.05 6.08
C VAL A 37 4.21 -4.90 5.10
N VAL A 38 4.29 -6.20 5.37
CA VAL A 38 4.89 -7.18 4.46
C VAL A 38 3.77 -7.77 3.60
N VAL A 39 3.98 -7.81 2.30
CA VAL A 39 3.05 -8.42 1.34
C VAL A 39 3.09 -9.93 1.51
N ASP A 40 1.93 -10.53 1.79
CA ASP A 40 1.76 -11.97 1.89
C ASP A 40 0.97 -12.51 0.68
N GLY A 41 1.65 -13.29 -0.18
CA GLY A 41 1.08 -13.96 -1.35
C GLY A 41 1.48 -13.37 -2.72
N HIS A 42 0.99 -14.01 -3.78
CA HIS A 42 1.33 -13.75 -5.19
C HIS A 42 0.27 -12.94 -5.97
N ALA A 43 -0.77 -12.45 -5.29
CA ALA A 43 -1.97 -11.88 -5.93
C ALA A 43 -1.75 -10.54 -6.66
N MET A 44 -0.58 -9.93 -6.50
CA MET A 44 -0.19 -8.67 -7.14
C MET A 44 1.08 -8.81 -7.99
N ASP A 45 1.51 -10.05 -8.26
CA ASP A 45 2.60 -10.30 -9.20
C ASP A 45 2.19 -9.84 -10.61
N PRO A 46 3.11 -9.26 -11.40
CA PRO A 46 4.52 -9.02 -11.10
C PRO A 46 4.82 -7.68 -10.42
N ASN A 47 3.80 -6.87 -10.11
CA ASN A 47 3.98 -5.50 -9.63
C ASN A 47 4.45 -5.46 -8.15
N PHE A 48 3.99 -6.41 -7.34
CA PHE A 48 4.40 -6.55 -5.94
C PHE A 48 4.73 -8.00 -5.64
N VAL A 49 5.99 -8.24 -5.32
CA VAL A 49 6.52 -9.58 -5.06
C VAL A 49 6.31 -9.95 -3.59
N ALA A 50 5.99 -11.22 -3.33
CA ALA A 50 5.88 -11.75 -1.98
C ALA A 50 7.12 -11.41 -1.13
N GLY A 51 6.92 -10.94 0.10
CA GLY A 51 8.00 -10.52 1.01
C GLY A 51 8.47 -9.07 0.85
N GLN A 52 7.95 -8.32 -0.12
CA GLN A 52 8.23 -6.89 -0.24
C GLN A 52 7.63 -6.12 0.94
N ARG A 53 8.40 -5.17 1.49
CA ARG A 53 7.93 -4.23 2.52
C ARG A 53 7.34 -3.01 1.86
N LEU A 54 6.13 -2.65 2.26
CA LEU A 54 5.44 -1.46 1.79
C LEU A 54 5.17 -0.52 2.95
N ILE A 55 5.33 0.78 2.68
CA ILE A 55 4.99 1.85 3.61
C ILE A 55 3.63 2.38 3.17
N ILE A 56 2.63 2.27 4.04
CA ILE A 56 1.27 2.70 3.77
C ILE A 56 1.02 4.00 4.51
N ILE A 57 0.48 5.00 3.80
CA ILE A 57 0.04 6.27 4.39
C ILE A 57 -1.48 6.20 4.58
N LYS A 58 -1.93 6.14 5.85
CA LYS A 58 -3.35 5.94 6.20
C LYS A 58 -4.25 7.16 5.94
N THR A 59 -3.66 8.34 5.72
CA THR A 59 -4.39 9.63 5.68
C THR A 59 -4.79 10.07 4.27
N SER A 60 -4.51 9.26 3.25
CA SER A 60 -4.88 9.58 1.86
C SER A 60 -6.36 9.31 1.60
N LYS A 61 -6.99 10.16 0.79
CA LYS A 61 -8.30 9.83 0.20
C LYS A 61 -8.10 8.67 -0.77
N ILE A 62 -8.96 7.66 -0.69
CA ILE A 62 -8.90 6.50 -1.57
C ILE A 62 -9.53 6.89 -2.91
N GLU A 63 -8.76 6.74 -3.98
CA GLU A 63 -9.21 6.98 -5.35
C GLU A 63 -9.31 5.66 -6.13
N ARG A 64 -9.97 5.72 -7.29
CA ARG A 64 -10.03 4.55 -8.18
C ARG A 64 -8.63 4.20 -8.67
N PHE A 65 -8.39 2.90 -8.80
CA PHE A 65 -7.12 2.28 -9.18
C PHE A 65 -6.00 2.41 -8.16
N ASP A 66 -6.24 2.97 -6.97
CA ASP A 66 -5.29 2.91 -5.87
C ASP A 66 -5.05 1.48 -5.40
N ILE A 67 -3.84 1.22 -4.92
CA ILE A 67 -3.49 -0.05 -4.29
C ILE A 67 -3.62 0.15 -2.79
N VAL A 68 -4.53 -0.62 -2.20
CA VAL A 68 -4.83 -0.56 -0.79
C VAL A 68 -4.46 -1.86 -0.12
N VAL A 69 -4.10 -1.76 1.16
CA VAL A 69 -3.89 -2.92 2.01
C VAL A 69 -5.14 -3.13 2.84
N ALA A 70 -5.81 -4.26 2.61
CA ALA A 70 -6.94 -4.70 3.39
C ALA A 70 -6.50 -5.76 4.40
N LYS A 71 -7.22 -5.83 5.51
CA LYS A 71 -7.07 -6.89 6.49
C LYS A 71 -8.12 -7.95 6.19
N GLU A 72 -7.68 -9.15 5.82
CA GLU A 72 -8.57 -10.30 5.67
C GLU A 72 -8.84 -10.92 7.06
N GLN A 73 -9.82 -11.82 7.17
CA GLN A 73 -10.13 -12.49 8.44
C GLN A 73 -8.85 -13.06 9.09
N GLY A 74 -8.59 -12.68 10.35
CA GLY A 74 -7.36 -13.03 11.07
C GLY A 74 -6.31 -11.90 11.08
N THR A 75 -5.04 -12.26 10.84
CA THR A 75 -3.87 -11.35 10.90
C THR A 75 -3.24 -11.07 9.54
N LYS A 76 -3.83 -11.58 8.45
CA LYS A 76 -3.26 -11.47 7.11
C LYS A 76 -3.57 -10.12 6.47
N HIS A 77 -2.54 -9.49 5.93
CA HIS A 77 -2.65 -8.29 5.11
C HIS A 77 -2.60 -8.66 3.64
N ILE A 78 -3.61 -8.25 2.89
CA ILE A 78 -3.72 -8.48 1.44
C ILE A 78 -3.62 -7.15 0.69
N LEU A 79 -2.96 -7.17 -0.46
CA LEU A 79 -2.95 -6.05 -1.37
C LEU A 79 -4.01 -6.26 -2.44
N LYS A 80 -4.84 -5.23 -2.66
CA LYS A 80 -5.85 -5.21 -3.72
C LYS A 80 -5.85 -3.84 -4.39
N ARG A 81 -6.30 -3.80 -5.65
CA ARG A 81 -6.54 -2.56 -6.38
C ARG A 81 -8.00 -2.17 -6.24
N VAL A 82 -8.27 -0.90 -5.94
CA VAL A 82 -9.63 -0.34 -5.87
C VAL A 82 -10.16 -0.20 -7.29
N ILE A 83 -11.23 -0.90 -7.64
CA ILE A 83 -11.84 -0.80 -8.98
C ILE A 83 -13.02 0.17 -8.98
N GLY A 84 -13.83 0.19 -7.93
CA GLY A 84 -14.91 1.16 -7.77
C GLY A 84 -15.04 1.66 -6.34
N LEU A 85 -15.70 2.80 -6.22
CA LEU A 85 -16.01 3.50 -4.98
C LEU A 85 -17.51 3.36 -4.64
N PRO A 86 -17.93 3.68 -3.40
CA PRO A 86 -19.34 3.67 -3.04
C PRO A 86 -20.19 4.49 -4.03
N GLY A 87 -21.24 3.87 -4.58
CA GLY A 87 -22.11 4.46 -5.61
C GLY A 87 -21.75 4.08 -7.04
N ASP A 88 -20.62 3.41 -7.27
CA ASP A 88 -20.24 2.94 -8.60
C ASP A 88 -21.00 1.67 -9.02
N THR A 89 -21.41 1.63 -10.28
CA THR A 89 -21.88 0.42 -10.96
C THR A 89 -20.75 -0.16 -11.79
N ILE A 90 -20.31 -1.37 -11.45
CA ILE A 90 -19.19 -2.05 -12.10
C ILE A 90 -19.74 -3.23 -12.91
N SER A 91 -19.30 -3.35 -14.16
CA SER A 91 -19.55 -4.51 -15.00
C SER A 91 -18.25 -4.96 -15.67
N TYR A 92 -18.10 -6.27 -15.85
CA TYR A 92 -17.03 -6.89 -16.63
C TYR A 92 -17.66 -7.78 -17.70
N ASP A 93 -17.34 -7.52 -18.96
CA ASP A 93 -17.68 -8.40 -20.07
C ASP A 93 -16.43 -8.59 -20.96
N LYS A 94 -16.07 -9.84 -21.25
CA LYS A 94 -14.95 -10.21 -22.14
C LYS A 94 -13.66 -9.42 -21.91
N ASP A 95 -13.21 -9.34 -20.66
CA ASP A 95 -12.00 -8.62 -20.25
C ASP A 95 -12.06 -7.08 -20.44
N ALA A 96 -13.27 -6.52 -20.57
CA ALA A 96 -13.51 -5.08 -20.60
C ALA A 96 -14.21 -4.61 -19.32
N LEU A 97 -13.51 -3.80 -18.54
CA LEU A 97 -14.04 -3.12 -17.36
C LEU A 97 -14.94 -1.96 -17.78
N THR A 98 -16.16 -1.92 -17.23
CA THR A 98 -17.09 -0.80 -17.36
C THR A 98 -17.44 -0.25 -15.98
N ILE A 99 -17.24 1.06 -15.79
CA ILE A 99 -17.60 1.76 -14.55
C ILE A 99 -18.61 2.85 -14.90
N ASN A 100 -19.80 2.81 -14.28
CA ASN A 100 -20.89 3.76 -14.49
C ASN A 100 -21.28 3.89 -15.98
N GLY A 101 -21.27 2.77 -16.71
CA GLY A 101 -21.60 2.71 -18.14
C GLY A 101 -20.47 3.13 -19.09
N GLN A 102 -19.31 3.54 -18.57
CA GLN A 102 -18.15 3.91 -19.38
C GLN A 102 -17.10 2.81 -19.35
N VAL A 103 -16.61 2.39 -20.52
CA VAL A 103 -15.50 1.44 -20.62
C VAL A 103 -14.22 2.13 -20.15
N VAL A 104 -13.50 1.47 -19.24
CA VAL A 104 -12.26 1.99 -18.67
C VAL A 104 -11.09 1.09 -19.05
N ALA A 105 -10.03 1.70 -19.54
CA ALA A 105 -8.81 0.98 -19.90
C ALA A 105 -8.02 0.57 -18.65
N GLU A 106 -7.47 -0.64 -18.66
CA GLU A 106 -6.68 -1.21 -17.57
C GLU A 106 -5.21 -1.41 -17.99
N PRO A 107 -4.42 -0.33 -18.21
CA PRO A 107 -3.04 -0.46 -18.68
C PRO A 107 -2.14 -1.23 -17.71
N TYR A 108 -2.49 -1.27 -16.42
CA TYR A 108 -1.76 -2.03 -15.41
C TYR A 108 -1.81 -3.56 -15.60
N LEU A 109 -2.77 -4.07 -16.39
CA LEU A 109 -2.85 -5.51 -16.71
C LEU A 109 -1.95 -5.94 -17.87
N LYS A 110 -1.50 -5.00 -18.71
CA LYS A 110 -0.72 -5.32 -19.93
C LYS A 110 0.53 -6.17 -19.65
N ASN A 111 1.28 -5.83 -18.59
CA ASN A 111 2.50 -6.57 -18.22
C ASN A 111 2.17 -8.01 -17.80
N TYR A 112 1.12 -8.17 -17.00
CA TYR A 112 0.63 -9.47 -16.56
C TYR A 112 0.16 -10.30 -17.77
N GLN A 113 -0.69 -9.75 -18.63
CA GLN A 113 -1.20 -10.42 -19.84
C GLN A 113 -0.05 -10.87 -20.75
N ASN A 114 0.96 -10.01 -20.97
CA ASN A 114 2.14 -10.36 -21.77
C ASN A 114 2.94 -11.53 -21.17
N LYS A 115 3.16 -11.51 -19.85
CA LYS A 115 3.88 -12.59 -19.15
C LYS A 115 3.08 -13.88 -19.10
N PHE A 116 1.76 -13.79 -18.96
CA PHE A 116 0.84 -14.92 -18.97
C PHE A 116 0.77 -15.59 -20.34
N ALA A 117 0.73 -14.79 -21.42
CA ALA A 117 0.74 -15.28 -22.80
C ALA A 117 2.06 -15.98 -23.19
N THR A 118 3.17 -15.65 -22.53
CA THR A 118 4.50 -16.25 -22.78
C THR A 118 4.72 -17.53 -21.95
N ASP A 119 3.68 -18.10 -21.35
CA ASP A 119 3.69 -19.35 -20.56
C ASP A 119 4.60 -19.32 -19.30
N LYS A 120 5.09 -18.14 -18.91
CA LYS A 120 6.00 -17.97 -17.75
C LYS A 120 5.30 -18.03 -16.41
N LEU A 121 3.97 -17.95 -16.40
CA LEU A 121 3.15 -17.82 -15.20
C LEU A 121 2.11 -18.95 -15.06
N GLN A 122 1.84 -19.73 -16.12
CA GLN A 122 0.82 -20.80 -16.06
C GLN A 122 1.13 -21.79 -14.93
N SER A 123 2.38 -22.28 -14.83
CA SER A 123 2.82 -23.24 -13.79
C SER A 123 2.70 -22.70 -12.37
N THR A 124 2.78 -21.38 -12.17
CA THR A 124 2.75 -20.73 -10.85
C THR A 124 1.32 -20.43 -10.38
N TYR A 125 0.39 -20.17 -11.31
CA TYR A 125 -1.01 -19.82 -11.01
C TYR A 125 -2.02 -20.87 -11.50
N HIS A 126 -1.67 -22.16 -11.45
CA HIS A 126 -2.61 -23.24 -11.77
C HIS A 126 -3.93 -23.03 -11.01
N TYR A 127 -4.99 -22.72 -11.77
CA TYR A 127 -6.30 -22.39 -11.23
C TYR A 127 -6.90 -23.66 -10.62
N ASN A 128 -7.30 -23.59 -9.34
CA ASN A 128 -7.92 -24.73 -8.69
C ASN A 128 -9.29 -25.01 -9.35
N GLY A 129 -9.52 -26.26 -9.77
CA GLY A 129 -10.71 -26.67 -10.52
C GLY A 129 -12.04 -26.40 -9.81
N PHE A 130 -12.01 -26.12 -8.50
CA PHE A 130 -13.17 -25.73 -7.70
C PHE A 130 -13.81 -24.39 -8.11
N PHE A 131 -13.07 -23.50 -8.79
CA PHE A 131 -13.57 -22.17 -9.19
C PHE A 131 -13.98 -22.09 -10.67
N LYS A 132 -14.11 -23.24 -11.36
CA LYS A 132 -14.84 -23.31 -12.63
C LYS A 132 -16.33 -23.35 -12.32
N ALA A 133 -16.99 -22.20 -12.43
CA ALA A 133 -18.45 -22.11 -12.57
C ALA A 133 -18.85 -22.43 -14.01
#